data_AF-A0A6N2E9A9-F1
#
_entry.id   AF-A0A6N2E9A9-F1
#
_cell.length_a   1.000
_cell.length_b   1.000
_cell.length_c   1.000
_cell.angle_alpha   90.00
_cell.angle_beta   90.00
_cell.angle_gamma   90.00
#
_symmetry.space_group_name_H-M   'P 1'
#
loop_
_entity.id
_entity.type
_entity.pdbx_description
1 polymer ?
#
loop_
_entity_poly.entity_id
_entity_poly.type
_entity_poly.pdbx_seq_one_letter_code
_entity_poly.pdbx_strand_id
1 'polypeptide(L)'
;MKTSGNLIVSTVAIAAMLIFVQASVQADTPGGYGNAVASDEAPRLYDNLGDYSRNITTASERAQAYFDQGLRLAYGFARSDAARSFRAAQSHDPGCAMCYWGEAWAL
;
A
#
# COMPACT_ATOMS: atom_id res chain seq x y z
N MET A 1 -36.70 -52.85 8.63
CA MET A 1 -37.46 -51.63 8.26
C MET A 1 -36.86 -50.47 9.05
N LYS A 2 -35.72 -49.90 8.61
CA LYS A 2 -35.57 -48.73 7.72
C LYS A 2 -36.12 -47.44 8.35
N THR A 3 -35.34 -46.77 9.19
CA THR A 3 -35.40 -45.31 9.47
C THR A 3 -34.28 -44.91 10.45
N SER A 4 -33.13 -44.46 9.96
CA SER A 4 -32.15 -43.70 10.76
C SER A 4 -31.01 -43.04 9.96
N GLY A 5 -30.88 -43.32 8.65
CA GLY A 5 -29.75 -42.82 7.85
C GLY A 5 -29.94 -41.49 7.11
N ASN A 6 -31.17 -41.00 6.92
CA ASN A 6 -31.42 -39.90 5.98
C ASN A 6 -31.52 -38.50 6.60
N LEU A 7 -31.60 -38.36 7.93
CA LEU A 7 -31.69 -37.02 8.54
C LEU A 7 -30.32 -36.35 8.71
N ILE A 8 -29.25 -37.13 8.91
CA ILE A 8 -27.89 -36.61 9.16
C ILE A 8 -27.25 -36.09 7.87
N VAL A 9 -27.59 -36.69 6.72
CA VAL A 9 -27.04 -36.27 5.41
C VAL A 9 -27.59 -34.92 4.95
N SER A 10 -28.83 -34.55 5.35
CA SER A 10 -29.43 -33.26 4.95
C SER A 10 -28.93 -32.06 5.74
N THR A 11 -28.47 -32.20 6.99
CA THR A 11 -27.94 -31.06 7.77
C THR A 11 -26.51 -30.70 7.38
N VAL A 12 -25.69 -31.68 7.00
CA VAL A 12 -24.30 -31.45 6.54
C VAL A 12 -24.28 -30.75 5.17
N ALA A 13 -25.23 -31.05 4.29
CA ALA A 13 -25.31 -30.42 2.97
C ALA A 13 -25.63 -28.91 3.02
N ILE A 14 -26.51 -28.49 3.95
CA ILE A 14 -26.89 -27.08 4.11
C ILE A 14 -25.74 -26.28 4.75
N ALA A 15 -25.02 -26.85 5.72
CA ALA A 15 -23.86 -26.21 6.33
C ALA A 15 -22.70 -26.02 5.33
N ALA A 16 -22.47 -26.98 4.44
CA ALA A 16 -21.44 -26.88 3.42
C ALA A 16 -21.74 -25.77 2.38
N MET A 17 -23.02 -25.55 2.04
CA MET A 17 -23.39 -24.56 1.02
C MET A 17 -23.29 -23.11 1.49
N LEU A 18 -23.28 -22.87 2.81
CA LEU A 18 -23.06 -21.54 3.39
C LEU A 18 -21.58 -21.14 3.50
N ILE A 19 -20.66 -22.11 3.42
CA ILE A 19 -19.21 -21.83 3.53
C ILE A 19 -18.60 -21.47 2.16
N PHE A 20 -19.20 -21.92 1.05
CA PHE A 20 -18.66 -21.66 -0.30
C PHE A 20 -19.03 -20.31 -0.91
N VAL A 21 -20.04 -19.61 -0.39
CA VAL A 21 -20.48 -18.31 -0.96
C VAL A 21 -19.53 -17.14 -0.66
N GLN A 22 -18.64 -17.26 0.33
CA GLN A 22 -17.74 -16.16 0.69
C GLN A 22 -16.47 -16.06 -0.16
N ALA A 23 -16.16 -17.06 -0.99
CA ALA A 23 -14.89 -17.11 -1.72
C ALA A 23 -14.88 -16.36 -3.06
N SER A 24 -16.03 -15.93 -3.59
CA SER A 24 -16.13 -15.33 -4.93
C SER A 24 -16.66 -13.89 -4.98
N VAL A 25 -16.84 -13.22 -3.84
CA VAL A 25 -17.10 -11.77 -3.83
C VAL A 25 -15.76 -11.05 -3.75
N GLN A 26 -15.02 -11.03 -4.86
CA GLN A 26 -14.08 -9.94 -5.10
C GLN A 26 -14.90 -8.78 -5.66
N ALA A 27 -15.08 -7.75 -4.86
CA ALA A 27 -15.57 -6.48 -5.37
C ALA A 27 -14.50 -5.91 -6.31
N ASP A 28 -14.69 -6.12 -7.60
CA ASP A 28 -13.92 -5.43 -8.63
C ASP A 28 -14.40 -3.97 -8.63
N THR A 29 -13.82 -3.13 -7.77
CA THR A 29 -14.10 -1.68 -7.77
C THR A 29 -13.42 -1.07 -8.99
N PRO A 30 -14.17 -0.64 -10.02
CA PRO A 30 -13.58 0.02 -11.17
C PRO A 30 -13.20 1.43 -10.75
N GLY A 31 -11.90 1.73 -10.70
CA GLY A 31 -11.37 3.08 -10.52
C GLY A 31 -11.64 3.69 -9.13
N GLY A 32 -10.93 3.20 -8.11
CA GLY A 32 -11.00 3.76 -6.76
C GLY A 32 -9.94 4.83 -6.50
N TYR A 33 -10.36 6.09 -6.34
CA TYR A 33 -9.69 7.05 -5.45
C TYR A 33 -9.93 6.65 -3.99
N GLY A 34 -9.64 5.39 -3.66
CA GLY A 34 -10.00 4.75 -2.39
C GLY A 34 -8.78 4.12 -1.80
N ASN A 35 -8.30 4.72 -0.70
CA ASN A 35 -7.31 4.21 0.25
C ASN A 35 -6.50 3.03 -0.29
N ALA A 36 -5.41 3.34 -1.01
CA ALA A 36 -4.31 2.39 -1.12
C ALA A 36 -4.06 1.91 0.31
N VAL A 37 -4.31 0.62 0.57
CA VAL A 37 -4.03 0.03 1.88
C VAL A 37 -2.56 0.29 2.09
N ALA A 38 -2.26 1.27 2.94
CA ALA A 38 -0.89 1.69 3.17
C ALA A 38 -0.18 0.46 3.71
N SER A 39 0.71 -0.12 2.92
CA SER A 39 1.62 -1.11 3.45
C SER A 39 2.43 -0.39 4.52
N ASP A 40 2.39 -0.86 5.76
CA ASP A 40 3.24 -0.33 6.84
C ASP A 40 4.75 -0.55 6.55
N GLU A 41 5.07 -1.33 5.51
CA GLU A 41 6.42 -1.48 4.99
C GLU A 41 6.87 -0.22 4.22
N ALA A 42 8.07 0.25 4.55
CA ALA A 42 8.73 1.33 3.84
C ALA A 42 8.89 0.98 2.35
N PRO A 43 8.68 1.94 1.43
CA PRO A 43 8.91 1.71 0.00
C PRO A 43 10.36 1.30 -0.24
N ARG A 44 10.56 0.48 -1.27
CA ARG A 44 11.90 0.14 -1.75
C ARG A 44 12.55 1.38 -2.37
N LEU A 45 13.87 1.46 -2.28
CA LEU A 45 14.64 2.42 -3.06
C LEU A 45 14.89 1.84 -4.46
N TYR A 46 14.48 2.59 -5.48
CA TYR A 46 14.65 2.21 -6.88
C TYR A 46 15.91 2.84 -7.46
N ASP A 47 16.67 2.08 -8.25
CA ASP A 47 17.90 2.50 -8.92
C ASP A 47 17.69 2.90 -10.39
N ASN A 48 16.45 2.80 -10.89
CA ASN A 48 16.09 3.00 -12.29
C ASN A 48 15.14 4.20 -12.53
N LEU A 49 15.10 5.17 -11.62
CA LEU A 49 14.27 6.39 -11.73
C LEU A 49 15.04 7.62 -12.26
N GLY A 50 16.24 7.40 -12.81
CA GLY A 50 17.18 8.47 -13.15
C GLY A 50 17.99 8.94 -11.94
N ASP A 51 18.75 10.02 -12.14
CA ASP A 51 19.78 10.51 -11.22
C ASP A 51 19.48 11.89 -10.60
N TYR A 52 18.32 12.48 -10.91
CA TYR A 52 17.95 13.80 -10.39
C TYR A 52 17.95 13.81 -8.86
N SER A 53 18.69 14.73 -8.23
CA SER A 53 18.77 14.84 -6.79
C SER A 53 18.68 16.30 -6.38
N ARG A 54 18.14 16.55 -5.19
CA ARG A 54 18.16 17.87 -4.56
C ARG A 54 18.62 17.74 -3.13
N ASN A 55 19.81 18.24 -2.85
CA ASN A 55 20.32 18.35 -1.49
C ASN A 55 19.34 19.14 -0.62
N ILE A 56 18.90 18.50 0.46
CA ILE A 56 18.06 19.08 1.51
C ILE A 56 18.82 19.10 2.83
N THR A 57 18.34 19.89 3.78
CA THR A 57 18.90 19.91 5.13
C THR A 57 18.50 18.64 5.88
N THR A 58 19.37 17.63 5.84
CA THR A 58 19.27 16.39 6.62
C THR A 58 20.67 15.83 6.84
N ALA A 59 20.90 15.15 7.97
CA ALA A 59 22.11 14.36 8.20
C ALA A 59 21.93 12.87 7.84
N SER A 60 20.71 12.48 7.47
CA SER A 60 20.36 11.08 7.17
C SER A 60 20.46 10.82 5.68
N GLU A 61 21.47 10.05 5.28
CA GLU A 61 21.64 9.63 3.87
C GLU A 61 20.40 8.89 3.36
N ARG A 62 19.73 8.12 4.25
CA ARG A 62 18.48 7.43 3.90
C ARG A 62 17.33 8.42 3.68
N ALA A 63 17.21 9.47 4.50
CA ALA A 63 16.20 10.49 4.28
C ALA A 63 16.41 11.23 2.95
N GLN A 64 17.67 11.58 2.63
CA GLN A 64 18.04 12.17 1.34
C GLN A 64 17.66 11.25 0.16
N ALA A 65 17.99 9.96 0.24
CA ALA A 65 17.67 8.99 -0.81
C ALA A 65 16.16 8.85 -1.06
N TYR A 66 15.37 8.77 0.02
CA TYR A 66 13.91 8.70 -0.09
C TYR A 66 13.29 10.01 -0.59
N PHE A 67 13.84 11.16 -0.20
CA PHE A 67 13.40 12.46 -0.71
C PHE A 67 13.66 12.58 -2.22
N ASP A 68 14.85 12.19 -2.69
CA ASP A 68 15.19 12.20 -4.11
C ASP A 68 14.32 11.24 -4.93
N GLN A 69 14.06 10.04 -4.40
CA GLN A 69 13.08 9.12 -5.00
C GLN A 69 11.69 9.76 -5.07
N GLY A 70 11.22 10.39 -4.00
CA GLY A 70 9.94 11.09 -3.96
C GLY A 70 9.83 12.16 -5.05
N LEU A 71 10.88 12.96 -5.24
CA LEU A 71 10.93 13.97 -6.31
C LEU A 71 10.86 13.36 -7.71
N ARG A 72 11.63 12.29 -7.97
CA ARG A 72 11.63 11.60 -9.28
C ARG A 72 10.26 11.01 -9.59
N LEU A 73 9.63 10.37 -8.60
CA LEU A 73 8.27 9.82 -8.73
C LEU A 73 7.23 10.91 -8.95
N ALA A 74 7.33 12.03 -8.22
CA ALA A 74 6.42 13.16 -8.39
C ALA A 74 6.53 13.80 -9.78
N TYR A 75 7.75 13.96 -10.30
CA TYR A 75 7.98 14.41 -11.69
C TYR A 75 7.46 13.42 -12.73
N GLY A 76 7.45 12.12 -12.41
CA GLY A 76 6.79 11.07 -13.20
C GLY A 76 5.28 10.95 -12.97
N PHE A 77 4.65 11.87 -12.23
CA PHE A 77 3.23 11.87 -11.87
C PHE A 77 2.75 10.69 -11.00
N ALA A 78 3.66 9.90 -10.42
CA ALA A 78 3.36 8.81 -9.49
C ALA A 78 3.16 9.35 -8.05
N ARG A 79 2.10 10.15 -7.85
CA ARG A 79 1.85 10.89 -6.60
C ARG A 79 1.75 10.02 -5.34
N SER A 80 1.07 8.88 -5.40
CA SER A 80 0.93 7.98 -4.25
C SER A 80 2.27 7.41 -3.77
N ASP A 81 3.13 6.98 -4.71
CA ASP A 81 4.45 6.44 -4.38
C ASP A 81 5.44 7.54 -3.99
N ALA A 82 5.29 8.74 -4.54
CA ALA A 82 6.02 9.92 -4.08
C ALA A 82 5.69 10.23 -2.62
N ALA A 83 4.41 10.34 -2.25
CA ALA A 83 3.98 10.58 -0.88
C ALA A 83 4.50 9.51 0.09
N ARG A 84 4.43 8.22 -0.30
CA ARG A 84 5.01 7.11 0.49
C ARG A 84 6.53 7.25 0.68
N SER A 85 7.24 7.66 -0.36
CA SER A 85 8.70 7.87 -0.29
C SER A 85 9.03 9.04 0.64
N PHE A 86 8.30 10.15 0.57
CA PHE A 86 8.48 11.27 1.48
C PHE A 86 8.19 10.91 2.95
N ARG A 87 7.16 10.09 3.22
CA ARG A 87 6.87 9.59 4.56
C ARG A 87 7.95 8.65 5.10
N ALA A 88 8.55 7.83 4.23
CA ALA A 88 9.71 7.03 4.59
C ALA A 88 10.94 7.91 4.91
N ALA A 89 11.13 9.01 4.18
CA ALA A 89 12.17 9.99 4.50
C ALA A 89 11.97 10.61 5.89
N GLN A 90 10.73 10.98 6.25
CA GLN A 90 10.39 11.48 7.59
C GLN A 90 10.70 10.45 8.69
N SER A 91 10.50 9.16 8.43
CA SER A 91 10.82 8.09 9.39
C SER A 91 12.33 7.97 9.65
N HIS A 92 13.15 8.38 8.69
CA HIS A 92 14.61 8.39 8.80
C HIS A 92 15.19 9.71 9.31
N ASP A 93 14.46 10.81 9.19
CA ASP A 93 14.77 12.10 9.78
C ASP A 93 13.48 12.85 10.14
N PRO A 94 12.99 12.70 11.40
CA PRO A 94 11.80 13.40 11.86
C PRO A 94 11.95 14.93 11.89
N GLY A 95 13.17 15.47 11.77
CA GLY A 95 13.45 16.90 11.66
C GLY A 95 13.49 17.41 10.22
N CYS A 96 13.34 16.54 9.22
CA CYS A 96 13.43 16.91 7.81
C CYS A 96 12.21 17.70 7.33
N ALA A 97 12.27 19.03 7.43
CA ALA A 97 11.18 19.92 7.00
C ALA A 97 10.79 19.71 5.51
N MET A 98 11.79 19.47 4.65
CA MET A 98 11.55 19.22 3.22
C MET A 98 10.82 17.90 2.96
N CYS A 99 11.00 16.88 3.80
CA CYS A 99 10.32 15.60 3.67
C CYS A 99 8.81 15.74 3.95
N TYR A 100 8.42 16.58 4.90
CA TYR A 100 7.01 16.92 5.13
C TYR A 100 6.43 17.78 4.01
N TRP A 101 7.19 18.77 3.53
CA TRP A 101 6.77 19.57 2.37
C TRP A 101 6.56 18.72 1.13
N GLY A 102 7.46 17.77 0.86
CA GLY A 102 7.37 16.86 -0.28
C GLY A 102 6.11 15.98 -0.21
N GLU A 103 5.79 15.44 0.97
CA GLU A 103 4.55 14.68 1.15
C GLU A 103 3.32 15.56 0.87
N ALA A 104 3.24 16.75 1.47
CA ALA A 104 2.13 17.66 1.26
C ALA A 104 1.97 18.10 -0.20
N TRP A 105 3.08 18.26 -0.92
CA TRP A 105 3.08 18.59 -2.35
C TRP A 105 2.61 17.43 -3.24
N ALA A 106 2.79 16.18 -2.80
CA ALA A 106 2.43 14.99 -3.55
C ALA A 106 0.98 14.51 -3.34
N LEU A 107 0.25 15.05 -2.35
CA LEU A 107 -1.18 14.78 -2.12
C LEU A 107 -2.05 15.61 -3.08
#